data_AF-A0A6P0X1A0-F1
#
_entry.id   AF-A0A6P0X1A0-F1
#
_cell.length_a   1.000
_cell.length_b   1.000
_cell.length_c   1.000
_cell.angle_alpha   90.00
_cell.angle_beta   90.00
_cell.angle_gamma   90.00
#
_symmetry.space_group_name_H-M   'P 1'
#
loop_
_entity.id
_entity.type
_entity.pdbx_description
1 polymer ?
#
loop_
_entity_poly.entity_id
_entity_poly.type
_entity_poly.pdbx_seq_one_letter_code
_entity_poly.pdbx_strand_id
1 'polypeptide(L)'
;MTNWYLGIDFGTTGISAVLLNYSTGQRYPIYWSKELPKVSSKGSSQAIFRLPAVTYSGIGAKELLVQLPTKPMVAGSLGYNITSNQPGILLQQFKPYLNITIPYYCPQTSEWEPKLQLHSQQQVPLYWVRRALQALLAKLTPKALQPDSEIKVGAVGLESKSLKSALGKLEGVIIGSPVTWGDTYRLNLREALLSSKLVKQPEQIFFLEEAIAPILAGITSFKAEAQKTGTTKDSAATWQDGTLVLNVGA
;
A
#
# COMPACT_ATOMS: atom_id res chain seq x y z
N MET A 1 16.28 -16.92 -14.37
CA MET A 1 15.29 -15.83 -14.46
C MET A 1 15.30 -15.10 -13.13
N THR A 2 15.23 -13.77 -13.10
CA THR A 2 15.13 -13.00 -11.85
C THR A 2 13.66 -12.77 -11.53
N ASN A 3 13.22 -13.39 -10.44
CA ASN A 3 11.82 -13.42 -10.05
C ASN A 3 11.58 -12.35 -8.99
N TRP A 4 10.69 -11.40 -9.27
CA TRP A 4 10.41 -10.26 -8.40
C TRP A 4 9.04 -10.38 -7.75
N TYR A 5 9.00 -10.16 -6.44
CA TYR A 5 7.76 -10.12 -5.66
C TYR A 5 7.67 -8.80 -4.92
N LEU A 6 6.44 -8.29 -4.74
CA LEU A 6 6.18 -7.09 -3.97
C LEU A 6 5.38 -7.46 -2.71
N GLY A 7 5.98 -7.30 -1.54
CA GLY A 7 5.27 -7.38 -0.27
C GLY A 7 4.61 -6.04 0.04
N ILE A 8 3.32 -6.05 0.37
CA ILE A 8 2.55 -4.86 0.74
C ILE A 8 1.94 -5.10 2.13
N ASP A 9 2.31 -4.25 3.09
CA ASP A 9 1.57 -4.10 4.34
C ASP A 9 0.49 -3.04 4.14
N PHE A 10 -0.76 -3.47 4.18
CA PHE A 10 -1.93 -2.60 4.15
C PHE A 10 -2.50 -2.43 5.56
N GLY A 11 -1.97 -1.44 6.27
CA GLY A 11 -2.47 -1.06 7.58
C GLY A 11 -3.71 -0.16 7.52
N THR A 12 -4.30 0.08 8.68
CA THR A 12 -5.45 1.01 8.83
C THR A 12 -5.09 2.45 8.49
N THR A 13 -3.84 2.85 8.74
CA THR A 13 -3.37 4.24 8.60
C THR A 13 -2.51 4.49 7.37
N GLY A 14 -2.04 3.43 6.70
CA GLY A 14 -1.07 3.58 5.63
C GLY A 14 -0.65 2.29 4.96
N ILE A 15 0.06 2.46 3.85
CA ILE A 15 0.68 1.41 3.05
C ILE A 15 2.19 1.48 3.23
N SER A 16 2.78 0.33 3.48
CA SER A 16 4.22 0.10 3.41
C SER A 16 4.49 -1.00 2.40
N ALA A 17 5.64 -0.97 1.73
CA ALA A 17 5.96 -1.96 0.70
C ALA A 17 7.45 -2.31 0.71
N VAL A 18 7.75 -3.56 0.30
CA VAL A 18 9.10 -4.08 0.14
C VAL A 18 9.18 -4.89 -1.14
N LEU A 19 10.17 -4.59 -1.96
CA LEU A 19 10.46 -5.38 -3.14
C LEU A 19 11.41 -6.52 -2.78
N LEU A 20 11.10 -7.74 -3.21
CA LEU A 20 11.89 -8.94 -2.98
C LEU A 20 12.42 -9.45 -4.32
N ASN A 21 13.74 -9.59 -4.43
CA ASN A 21 14.35 -10.42 -5.45
C ASN A 21 14.38 -11.86 -4.93
N TYR A 22 13.53 -12.73 -5.45
CA TYR A 22 13.41 -14.10 -4.98
C TYR A 22 14.68 -14.92 -5.26
N SER A 23 15.35 -14.66 -6.39
CA SER A 23 16.56 -15.38 -6.78
C SER A 23 17.75 -15.08 -5.85
N THR A 24 17.84 -13.86 -5.31
CA THR A 24 18.94 -13.46 -4.40
C THR A 24 18.54 -13.40 -2.93
N GLY A 25 17.25 -13.47 -2.62
CA GLY A 25 16.70 -13.24 -1.29
C GLY A 25 16.78 -11.79 -0.81
N GLN A 26 17.28 -10.86 -1.64
CA GLN A 26 17.50 -9.48 -1.24
C GLN A 26 16.19 -8.68 -1.21
N ARG A 27 16.08 -7.83 -0.17
CA ARG A 27 14.90 -6.99 0.10
C ARG A 27 15.26 -5.52 -0.11
N TYR A 28 14.36 -4.80 -0.76
CA TYR A 28 14.51 -3.38 -1.04
C TYR A 28 13.25 -2.65 -0.54
N PRO A 29 13.26 -2.13 0.70
CA PRO A 29 12.16 -1.33 1.24
C PRO A 29 11.82 -0.16 0.32
N ILE A 30 10.54 -0.01 -0.01
CA ILE A 30 10.04 1.09 -0.83
C ILE A 30 9.88 2.33 0.06
N TYR A 31 10.26 3.49 -0.49
CA TYR A 31 10.01 4.78 0.12
C TYR A 31 9.40 5.76 -0.87
N TRP A 32 8.73 6.76 -0.32
CA TRP A 32 8.14 7.89 -1.04
C TRP A 32 8.81 9.20 -0.61
N SER A 33 8.90 10.17 -1.53
CA SER A 33 9.47 11.49 -1.23
C SER A 33 8.87 12.58 -2.14
N LYS A 34 8.94 13.86 -1.72
CA LYS A 34 8.52 15.01 -2.56
C LYS A 34 9.56 15.32 -3.64
N GLU A 35 10.84 15.16 -3.31
CA GLU A 35 11.96 15.35 -4.25
C GLU A 35 12.84 14.09 -4.26
N LEU A 36 13.45 13.76 -5.40
CA LEU A 36 14.55 12.80 -5.42
C LEU A 36 15.81 13.53 -4.92
N PRO A 37 16.58 12.98 -3.96
CA PRO A 37 17.78 13.65 -3.48
C PRO A 37 18.74 13.90 -4.65
N LYS A 38 18.99 15.19 -4.95
CA LYS A 38 20.10 15.60 -5.81
C LYS A 38 21.39 15.40 -5.01
N VAL A 39 22.42 14.84 -5.64
CA VAL A 39 23.70 14.44 -5.04
C VAL A 39 24.49 15.62 -4.41
N SER A 40 24.01 16.87 -4.46
CA SER A 40 24.83 18.04 -4.13
C SER A 40 24.15 19.22 -3.42
N SER A 41 22.96 19.09 -2.83
CA SER A 41 22.35 20.20 -2.07
C SER A 41 21.69 19.73 -0.79
N LYS A 42 21.98 20.43 0.32
CA LYS A 42 21.51 20.22 1.70
C LYS A 42 19.98 20.41 1.90
N GLY A 43 19.17 19.83 1.02
CA GLY A 43 17.74 19.59 1.25
C GLY A 43 17.53 18.09 1.37
N SER A 44 17.50 17.56 2.59
CA SER A 44 17.18 16.15 2.80
C SER A 44 15.71 15.95 2.48
N SER A 45 15.39 15.54 1.25
CA SER A 45 14.07 15.03 0.94
C SER A 45 13.84 13.80 1.81
N GLN A 46 12.99 13.94 2.85
CA GLN A 46 12.80 12.92 3.86
C GLN A 46 12.09 11.71 3.24
N ALA A 47 12.78 10.57 3.22
CA ALA A 47 12.18 9.32 2.78
C ALA A 47 11.07 8.89 3.75
N ILE A 48 9.89 8.60 3.20
CA ILE A 48 8.73 8.10 3.95
C ILE A 48 8.53 6.64 3.59
N PHE A 49 8.46 5.77 4.58
CA PHE A 49 8.29 4.31 4.40
C PHE A 49 6.85 3.82 4.63
N ARG A 50 5.97 4.74 5.04
CA ARG A 50 4.55 4.48 5.23
C ARG A 50 3.75 5.59 4.57
N LEU A 51 3.25 5.32 3.37
CA LEU A 51 2.39 6.25 2.65
C LEU A 51 1.03 6.28 3.36
N PRO A 52 0.57 7.41 3.90
CA PRO A 52 -0.69 7.42 4.61
C PRO A 52 -1.83 7.05 3.65
N ALA A 53 -2.68 6.15 4.11
CA ALA A 53 -3.87 5.70 3.39
C ALA A 53 -4.93 6.74 3.67
N VAL A 54 -4.79 7.87 2.99
CA VAL A 54 -5.72 8.98 3.02
C VAL A 54 -5.89 9.37 1.56
N THR A 55 -7.12 9.37 1.09
CA THR A 55 -7.44 9.77 -0.27
C THR A 55 -8.47 10.87 -0.25
N TYR A 56 -8.38 11.73 -1.24
CA TYR A 56 -9.24 12.87 -1.44
C TYR A 56 -9.89 12.78 -2.82
N SER A 57 -11.16 13.14 -2.88
CA SER A 57 -11.98 13.19 -4.10
C SER A 57 -12.63 14.57 -4.15
N GLY A 58 -12.19 15.44 -5.07
CA GLY A 58 -12.66 16.84 -5.14
C GLY A 58 -14.14 16.99 -5.52
N ILE A 59 -14.87 17.84 -4.81
CA ILE A 59 -16.26 18.22 -5.11
C ILE A 59 -16.21 19.66 -5.60
N GLY A 60 -16.54 19.94 -6.87
CA GLY A 60 -16.77 21.32 -7.29
C GLY A 60 -18.00 21.88 -6.57
N ALA A 61 -17.80 22.64 -5.48
CA ALA A 61 -18.89 23.26 -4.74
C ALA A 61 -19.34 24.56 -5.43
N LYS A 62 -20.20 24.41 -6.44
CA LYS A 62 -21.30 25.31 -6.84
C LYS A 62 -21.89 24.75 -8.14
N GLU A 63 -23.19 24.52 -8.11
CA GLU A 63 -24.04 23.91 -9.14
C GLU A 63 -24.34 22.41 -8.98
N LEU A 64 -25.64 22.15 -8.97
CA LEU A 64 -26.34 21.05 -8.35
C LEU A 64 -26.52 19.89 -9.35
N LEU A 65 -25.42 19.47 -9.99
CA LEU A 65 -25.34 18.25 -10.80
C LEU A 65 -24.00 17.57 -10.51
N VAL A 66 -24.05 16.70 -9.50
CA VAL A 66 -22.92 16.05 -8.82
C VAL A 66 -22.09 15.20 -9.80
N GLN A 67 -21.09 15.79 -10.45
CA GLN A 67 -20.01 15.04 -11.10
C GLN A 67 -19.01 14.62 -10.03
N LEU A 68 -19.06 13.35 -9.63
CA LEU A 68 -18.02 12.74 -8.80
C LEU A 68 -16.69 12.72 -9.56
N PRO A 69 -15.55 12.83 -8.86
CA PRO A 69 -14.23 12.82 -9.49
C PRO A 69 -14.02 11.63 -10.39
N THR A 70 -13.58 11.90 -11.61
CA THR A 70 -13.14 10.86 -12.55
C THR A 70 -11.85 10.16 -12.09
N LYS A 71 -11.13 10.71 -11.11
CA LYS A 71 -9.89 10.14 -10.56
C LYS A 71 -9.77 10.33 -9.04
N PRO A 72 -9.63 9.23 -8.25
CA PRO A 72 -9.25 9.32 -6.84
C PRO A 72 -7.82 9.86 -6.69
N MET A 73 -7.59 10.79 -5.76
CA MET A 73 -6.26 11.32 -5.43
C MET A 73 -5.81 10.85 -4.04
N VAL A 74 -4.52 10.60 -3.86
CA VAL A 74 -3.92 10.19 -2.58
C VAL A 74 -3.40 11.42 -1.85
N ALA A 75 -3.86 11.66 -0.63
CA ALA A 75 -3.46 12.78 0.21
C ALA A 75 -2.79 12.29 1.49
N GLY A 76 -1.49 11.94 1.43
CA GLY A 76 -0.71 11.66 2.65
C GLY A 76 -0.44 12.93 3.49
N SER A 77 0.33 12.83 4.58
CA SER A 77 0.86 14.00 5.33
C SER A 77 1.65 14.97 4.43
N LEU A 78 2.24 14.46 3.34
CA LEU A 78 2.86 15.27 2.29
C LEU A 78 1.85 16.05 1.41
N GLY A 79 0.60 15.57 1.30
CA GLY A 79 -0.49 16.19 0.55
C GLY A 79 -1.51 16.94 1.42
N TYR A 80 -1.45 16.81 2.75
CA TYR A 80 -2.38 17.48 3.67
C TYR A 80 -2.41 19.02 3.48
N ASN A 81 -1.25 19.63 3.28
CA ASN A 81 -1.12 21.07 3.02
C ASN A 81 -1.58 21.49 1.60
N ILE A 82 -1.73 20.54 0.69
CA ILE A 82 -2.25 20.78 -0.68
C ILE A 82 -3.79 20.69 -0.68
N THR A 83 -4.37 19.99 0.31
CA THR A 83 -5.80 19.67 0.38
C THR A 83 -6.59 20.43 1.44
N SER A 84 -5.96 21.22 2.33
CA SER A 84 -6.67 21.95 3.40
C SER A 84 -7.69 22.99 2.87
N ASN A 85 -7.54 23.41 1.61
CA ASN A 85 -8.38 24.43 0.97
C ASN A 85 -9.26 23.88 -0.16
N GLN A 86 -9.44 22.56 -0.27
CA GLN A 86 -10.25 21.96 -1.33
C GLN A 86 -11.40 21.13 -0.74
N PRO A 87 -12.64 21.20 -1.27
CA PRO A 87 -13.81 20.39 -0.87
C PRO A 87 -13.78 18.90 -1.28
N GLY A 88 -13.76 17.91 -0.37
CA GLY A 88 -13.74 16.49 -0.77
C GLY A 88 -13.82 15.48 0.38
N ILE A 89 -13.98 14.18 0.05
CA ILE A 89 -14.11 13.11 1.05
C ILE A 89 -12.74 12.69 1.56
N LEU A 90 -12.52 12.87 2.86
CA LEU A 90 -11.38 12.33 3.57
C LEU A 90 -11.69 10.90 4.02
N LEU A 91 -11.15 9.91 3.34
CA LEU A 91 -11.21 8.52 3.82
C LEU A 91 -10.00 8.24 4.71
N GLN A 92 -10.26 7.78 5.94
CA GLN A 92 -9.27 7.31 6.90
C GLN A 92 -9.69 5.93 7.39
N GLN A 93 -8.76 5.14 7.95
CA GLN A 93 -9.05 3.80 8.48
C GLN A 93 -9.72 2.92 7.42
N PHE A 94 -9.09 2.76 6.26
CA PHE A 94 -9.69 2.09 5.10
C PHE A 94 -10.05 0.62 5.33
N LYS A 95 -9.25 -0.05 6.16
CA LYS A 95 -9.24 -1.50 6.27
C LYS A 95 -10.63 -2.07 6.61
N PRO A 96 -11.38 -1.58 7.63
CA PRO A 96 -12.69 -2.13 8.00
C PRO A 96 -13.73 -2.01 6.89
N TYR A 97 -13.72 -0.93 6.09
CA TYR A 97 -14.69 -0.75 5.01
C TYR A 97 -14.58 -1.83 3.93
N LEU A 98 -13.37 -2.35 3.69
CA LEU A 98 -13.14 -3.41 2.71
C LEU A 98 -13.73 -4.76 3.14
N ASN A 99 -14.07 -4.93 4.42
CA ASN A 99 -14.66 -6.16 4.94
C ASN A 99 -16.21 -6.14 4.95
N ILE A 100 -16.85 -5.01 4.60
CA ILE A 100 -18.30 -4.85 4.71
C ILE A 100 -19.04 -5.68 3.65
N THR A 101 -18.78 -5.42 2.37
CA THR A 101 -19.36 -6.15 1.23
C THR A 101 -18.59 -5.85 -0.06
N ILE A 102 -19.07 -6.35 -1.20
CA ILE A 102 -18.51 -6.13 -2.53
C ILE A 102 -19.32 -5.02 -3.21
N PRO A 103 -18.72 -3.88 -3.62
CA PRO A 103 -19.41 -2.90 -4.43
C PRO A 103 -19.84 -3.44 -5.79
N TYR A 104 -21.05 -3.07 -6.20
CA TYR A 104 -21.61 -3.36 -7.52
C TYR A 104 -22.29 -2.11 -8.09
N TYR A 105 -22.43 -2.06 -9.40
CA TYR A 105 -23.22 -1.03 -10.07
C TYR A 105 -24.66 -1.52 -10.18
N CYS A 106 -25.61 -0.76 -9.67
CA CYS A 106 -27.04 -1.06 -9.71
C CYS A 106 -27.65 -0.38 -10.93
N PRO A 107 -28.06 -1.12 -12.00
CA PRO A 107 -28.63 -0.49 -13.19
C PRO A 107 -29.95 0.24 -12.92
N GLN A 108 -30.72 -0.22 -11.92
CA GLN A 108 -32.03 0.35 -11.58
C GLN A 108 -31.89 1.75 -10.97
N THR A 109 -30.93 1.93 -10.06
CA THR A 109 -30.65 3.23 -9.43
C THR A 109 -29.62 4.04 -10.21
N SER A 110 -28.95 3.43 -11.19
CA SER A 110 -27.81 3.99 -11.93
C SER A 110 -26.65 4.44 -11.04
N GLU A 111 -26.52 3.83 -9.86
CA GLU A 111 -25.56 4.21 -8.83
C GLU A 111 -24.67 3.02 -8.39
N TRP A 112 -23.54 3.35 -7.77
CA TRP A 112 -22.70 2.36 -7.10
C TRP A 112 -23.22 2.09 -5.69
N GLU A 113 -23.36 0.82 -5.35
CA GLU A 113 -23.88 0.33 -4.08
C GLU A 113 -22.92 -0.71 -3.44
N PRO A 114 -22.97 -0.91 -2.11
CA PRO A 114 -23.75 -0.11 -1.17
C PRO A 114 -23.10 1.25 -0.90
N LYS A 115 -23.90 2.16 -0.35
CA LYS A 115 -23.43 3.43 0.20
C LYS A 115 -23.09 3.25 1.67
N LEU A 116 -21.87 3.62 2.05
CA LEU A 116 -21.43 3.68 3.44
C LEU A 116 -21.95 4.97 4.07
N GLN A 117 -22.46 4.87 5.28
CA GLN A 117 -22.79 6.04 6.10
C GLN A 117 -21.53 6.46 6.86
N LEU A 118 -20.92 7.58 6.46
CA LEU A 118 -19.83 8.20 7.22
C LEU A 118 -20.39 9.08 8.33
N HIS A 119 -19.51 9.45 9.27
CA HIS A 119 -19.79 10.46 10.29
C HIS A 119 -20.01 11.80 9.58
N SER A 120 -21.04 12.57 9.99
CA SER A 120 -21.57 13.81 9.38
C SER A 120 -22.62 13.68 8.25
N GLN A 121 -23.42 12.61 8.25
CA GLN A 121 -24.54 12.37 7.28
C GLN A 121 -24.11 12.18 5.82
N GLN A 122 -22.81 12.16 5.54
CA GLN A 122 -22.31 11.91 4.19
C GLN A 122 -22.40 10.42 3.83
N GLN A 123 -23.09 10.12 2.72
CA GLN A 123 -23.10 8.78 2.13
C GLN A 123 -22.04 8.66 1.04
N VAL A 124 -21.24 7.60 1.11
CA VAL A 124 -20.17 7.36 0.13
C VAL A 124 -20.27 5.92 -0.39
N PRO A 125 -20.49 5.72 -1.71
CA PRO A 125 -20.43 4.38 -2.29
C PRO A 125 -19.14 3.65 -1.92
N LEU A 126 -19.23 2.40 -1.49
CA LEU A 126 -18.07 1.56 -1.15
C LEU A 126 -17.12 1.40 -2.36
N TYR A 127 -17.65 1.53 -3.58
CA TYR A 127 -16.88 1.64 -4.81
C TYR A 127 -15.74 2.68 -4.70
N TRP A 128 -15.99 3.85 -4.08
CA TRP A 128 -14.97 4.89 -3.94
C TRP A 128 -13.87 4.53 -2.96
N VAL A 129 -14.17 3.73 -1.94
CA VAL A 129 -13.14 3.18 -1.03
C VAL A 129 -12.21 2.24 -1.80
N ARG A 130 -12.77 1.34 -2.62
CA ARG A 130 -11.96 0.45 -3.47
C ARG A 130 -11.14 1.23 -4.51
N ARG A 131 -11.73 2.26 -5.12
CA ARG A 131 -11.06 3.14 -6.09
C ARG A 131 -9.92 3.95 -5.45
N ALA A 132 -10.11 4.43 -4.23
CA ALA A 132 -9.07 5.07 -3.45
C ALA A 132 -7.89 4.14 -3.17
N LEU A 133 -8.16 2.91 -2.73
CA LEU A 133 -7.13 1.88 -2.57
C LEU A 133 -6.41 1.58 -3.89
N GLN A 134 -7.15 1.45 -4.99
CA GLN A 134 -6.55 1.28 -6.32
C GLN A 134 -5.61 2.44 -6.67
N ALA A 135 -5.97 3.68 -6.35
CA ALA A 135 -5.15 4.86 -6.61
C ALA A 135 -3.84 4.85 -5.81
N LEU A 136 -3.94 4.43 -4.54
CA LEU A 136 -2.79 4.22 -3.66
C LEU A 136 -1.85 3.16 -4.23
N LEU A 137 -2.38 2.00 -4.58
CA LEU A 137 -1.63 0.89 -5.15
C LEU A 137 -1.01 1.24 -6.51
N ALA A 138 -1.68 2.06 -7.32
CA ALA A 138 -1.15 2.51 -8.60
C ALA A 138 0.15 3.32 -8.44
N LYS A 139 0.43 3.90 -7.25
CA LYS A 139 1.71 4.55 -6.94
C LYS A 139 2.89 3.58 -6.88
N LEU A 140 2.64 2.28 -6.80
CA LEU A 140 3.67 1.23 -6.81
C LEU A 140 3.87 0.62 -8.21
N THR A 141 3.36 1.26 -9.27
CA THR A 141 3.53 0.78 -10.65
C THR A 141 4.68 1.48 -11.38
N PRO A 142 5.27 0.88 -12.44
CA PRO A 142 6.29 1.54 -13.26
C PRO A 142 5.86 2.90 -13.83
N LYS A 143 4.55 3.10 -14.02
CA LYS A 143 3.98 4.37 -14.49
C LYS A 143 4.08 5.49 -13.45
N ALA A 144 4.03 5.15 -12.16
CA ALA A 144 4.18 6.13 -11.10
C ALA A 144 5.63 6.62 -10.92
N LEU A 145 6.61 5.89 -11.45
CA LEU A 145 8.03 6.25 -11.39
C LEU A 145 8.46 7.29 -12.43
N GLN A 146 7.52 7.91 -13.15
CA GLN A 146 7.84 8.93 -14.13
C GLN A 146 8.39 10.22 -13.47
N PRO A 147 9.28 10.97 -14.16
CA PRO A 147 9.90 12.18 -13.62
C PRO A 147 8.93 13.31 -13.27
N ASP A 148 7.69 13.27 -13.75
CA ASP A 148 6.70 14.34 -13.53
C ASP A 148 5.73 14.02 -12.37
N SER A 149 5.89 12.87 -11.71
CA SER A 149 5.05 12.51 -10.56
C SER A 149 5.34 13.42 -9.36
N GLU A 150 4.29 14.01 -8.78
CA GLU A 150 4.36 14.84 -7.56
C GLU A 150 4.98 14.11 -6.36
N ILE A 151 4.74 12.81 -6.25
CA ILE A 151 5.37 11.93 -5.26
C ILE A 151 6.32 11.00 -6.00
N LYS A 152 7.60 11.06 -5.63
CA LYS A 152 8.64 10.17 -6.11
C LYS A 152 8.62 8.87 -5.32
N VAL A 153 8.95 7.78 -6.00
CA VAL A 153 9.03 6.44 -5.42
C VAL A 153 10.45 5.92 -5.64
N GLY A 154 11.06 5.45 -4.56
CA GLY A 154 12.39 4.84 -4.58
C GLY A 154 12.40 3.55 -3.76
N ALA A 155 13.53 2.86 -3.81
CA ALA A 155 13.76 1.66 -3.02
C ALA A 155 15.17 1.68 -2.45
N VAL A 156 15.31 1.37 -1.16
CA VAL A 156 16.60 1.43 -0.47
C VAL A 156 17.56 0.44 -1.12
N GLY A 157 18.73 0.91 -1.55
CA GLY A 157 19.74 0.07 -2.18
C GLY A 157 19.41 -0.38 -3.61
N LEU A 158 18.44 0.26 -4.28
CA LEU A 158 18.10 -0.05 -5.67
C LEU A 158 17.93 1.23 -6.51
N GLU A 159 18.63 1.27 -7.64
CA GLU A 159 18.57 2.39 -8.58
C GLU A 159 17.20 2.52 -9.25
N SER A 160 16.79 3.74 -9.62
CA SER A 160 15.47 4.02 -10.21
C SER A 160 15.16 3.19 -11.47
N LYS A 161 16.16 2.94 -12.33
CA LYS A 161 15.99 2.11 -13.54
C LYS A 161 15.75 0.65 -13.17
N SER A 162 16.50 0.12 -12.20
CA SER A 162 16.36 -1.24 -11.69
C SER A 162 15.03 -1.44 -10.98
N LEU A 163 14.60 -0.45 -10.18
CA LEU A 163 13.29 -0.45 -9.54
C LEU A 163 12.15 -0.46 -10.56
N LYS A 164 12.20 0.41 -11.57
CA LYS A 164 11.19 0.46 -12.65
C LYS A 164 11.11 -0.87 -13.41
N SER A 165 12.26 -1.49 -13.69
CA SER A 165 12.35 -2.80 -14.33
C SER A 165 11.73 -3.90 -13.46
N ALA A 166 12.07 -3.93 -12.17
CA ALA A 166 11.57 -4.93 -11.23
C ALA A 166 10.05 -4.84 -11.04
N LEU A 167 9.51 -3.63 -10.84
CA LEU A 167 8.07 -3.39 -10.77
C LEU A 167 7.34 -3.75 -12.08
N GLY A 168 8.02 -3.68 -13.23
CA GLY A 168 7.47 -4.09 -14.52
C GLY A 168 7.47 -5.60 -14.76
N LYS A 169 8.17 -6.37 -13.90
CA LYS A 169 8.38 -7.82 -14.02
C LYS A 169 7.97 -8.56 -12.74
N LEU A 170 7.00 -8.02 -12.00
CA LEU A 170 6.47 -8.70 -10.83
C LEU A 170 5.83 -10.03 -11.24
N GLU A 171 6.28 -11.10 -10.63
CA GLU A 171 5.63 -12.42 -10.70
C GLU A 171 4.43 -12.46 -9.75
N GLY A 172 4.55 -11.79 -8.60
CA GLY A 172 3.47 -11.73 -7.63
C GLY A 172 3.52 -10.55 -6.66
N VAL A 173 2.38 -10.32 -6.02
CA VAL A 173 2.20 -9.42 -4.89
C VAL A 173 1.75 -10.23 -3.69
N ILE A 174 2.40 -10.01 -2.56
CA ILE A 174 2.09 -10.65 -1.28
C ILE A 174 1.46 -9.57 -0.39
N ILE A 175 0.27 -9.84 0.15
CA ILE A 175 -0.46 -8.89 1.01
C ILE A 175 -0.94 -9.55 2.30
N GLY A 176 -0.90 -8.80 3.39
CA GLY A 176 -1.45 -9.20 4.68
C GLY A 176 -2.97 -9.35 4.64
N SER A 177 -3.49 -10.41 5.29
CA SER A 177 -4.92 -10.56 5.59
C SER A 177 -5.10 -10.87 7.08
N PRO A 178 -6.00 -10.16 7.78
CA PRO A 178 -6.42 -10.57 9.12
C PRO A 178 -7.02 -11.98 9.09
N VAL A 179 -6.76 -12.77 10.14
CA VAL A 179 -7.23 -14.16 10.27
C VAL A 179 -8.75 -14.23 10.35
N THR A 180 -9.38 -13.24 10.98
CA THR A 180 -10.83 -13.18 11.19
C THR A 180 -11.61 -12.63 10.00
N TRP A 181 -10.93 -12.19 8.93
CA TRP A 181 -11.58 -11.52 7.80
C TRP A 181 -11.68 -12.46 6.60
N GLY A 182 -12.90 -12.63 6.10
CA GLY A 182 -13.25 -13.59 5.05
C GLY A 182 -13.08 -13.07 3.63
N ASP A 183 -13.73 -13.77 2.69
CA ASP A 183 -13.55 -13.56 1.25
C ASP A 183 -13.92 -12.15 0.78
N THR A 184 -14.86 -11.47 1.42
CA THR A 184 -15.23 -10.08 1.10
C THR A 184 -14.02 -9.15 1.10
N TYR A 185 -13.21 -9.22 2.15
CA TYR A 185 -12.00 -8.42 2.26
C TYR A 185 -10.99 -8.76 1.17
N ARG A 186 -10.75 -10.06 0.96
CA ARG A 186 -9.79 -10.56 -0.03
C ARG A 186 -10.21 -10.19 -1.45
N LEU A 187 -11.50 -10.26 -1.77
CA LEU A 187 -12.04 -9.86 -3.06
C LEU A 187 -11.87 -8.34 -3.27
N ASN A 188 -12.19 -7.50 -2.28
CA ASN A 188 -11.96 -6.06 -2.39
C ASN A 188 -10.50 -5.70 -2.63
N LEU A 189 -9.56 -6.35 -1.92
CA LEU A 189 -8.12 -6.16 -2.13
C LEU A 189 -7.68 -6.64 -3.51
N ARG A 190 -8.09 -7.86 -3.91
CA ARG A 190 -7.77 -8.46 -5.20
C ARG A 190 -8.20 -7.55 -6.35
N GLU A 191 -9.44 -7.08 -6.33
CA GLU A 191 -9.96 -6.21 -7.38
C GLU A 191 -9.25 -4.85 -7.41
N ALA A 192 -8.89 -4.29 -6.25
CA ALA A 192 -8.09 -3.06 -6.20
C ALA A 192 -6.68 -3.27 -6.79
N LEU A 193 -6.02 -4.39 -6.48
CA LEU A 193 -4.70 -4.77 -7.01
C LEU A 193 -4.73 -4.96 -8.53
N LEU A 194 -5.69 -5.74 -9.05
CA LEU A 194 -5.87 -5.94 -10.50
C LEU A 194 -6.16 -4.62 -11.22
N SER A 195 -7.03 -3.81 -10.64
CA SER A 195 -7.40 -2.52 -11.22
C SER A 195 -6.24 -1.52 -11.18
N SER A 196 -5.32 -1.64 -10.22
CA SER A 196 -4.13 -0.79 -10.10
C SER A 196 -3.08 -1.08 -11.18
N LYS A 197 -3.17 -2.23 -11.85
CA LYS A 197 -2.18 -2.76 -12.80
C LYS A 197 -0.82 -3.12 -12.18
N LEU A 198 -0.79 -3.37 -10.87
CA LEU A 198 0.37 -3.98 -10.19
C LEU A 198 0.60 -5.43 -10.63
N VAL A 199 -0.50 -6.16 -10.85
CA VAL A 199 -0.52 -7.52 -11.37
C VAL A 199 -1.49 -7.63 -12.53
N LYS A 200 -1.31 -8.64 -13.37
CA LYS A 200 -2.15 -8.88 -14.55
C LYS A 200 -3.28 -9.86 -14.24
N GLN A 201 -3.00 -10.84 -13.40
CA GLN A 201 -3.93 -11.93 -13.12
C GLN A 201 -4.07 -12.20 -11.61
N PRO A 202 -5.24 -12.70 -11.17
CA PRO A 202 -5.50 -13.02 -9.77
C PRO A 202 -4.48 -13.96 -9.11
N GLU A 203 -3.95 -14.90 -9.88
CA GLU A 203 -3.03 -15.95 -9.44
C GLU A 203 -1.68 -15.38 -9.01
N GLN A 204 -1.42 -14.12 -9.37
CA GLN A 204 -0.24 -13.37 -8.93
C GLN A 204 -0.43 -12.72 -7.55
N ILE A 205 -1.56 -12.93 -6.87
CA ILE A 205 -1.87 -12.32 -5.57
C ILE A 205 -1.86 -13.39 -4.49
N PHE A 206 -0.98 -13.23 -3.52
CA PHE A 206 -0.80 -14.15 -2.40
C PHE A 206 -1.24 -13.46 -1.11
N PHE A 207 -2.20 -14.07 -0.40
CA PHE A 207 -2.62 -13.60 0.92
C PHE A 207 -1.79 -14.30 2.00
N LEU A 208 -1.15 -13.51 2.84
CA LEU A 208 -0.41 -13.99 4.01
C LEU A 208 -1.14 -13.56 5.27
N GLU A 209 -1.30 -14.48 6.23
CA GLU A 209 -1.91 -14.12 7.51
C GLU A 209 -1.05 -13.12 8.29
N GLU A 210 -1.67 -12.05 8.77
CA GLU A 210 -0.97 -10.98 9.47
C GLU A 210 -0.31 -11.45 10.78
N ALA A 211 -0.88 -12.46 11.44
CA ALA A 211 -0.33 -13.01 12.69
C ALA A 211 1.03 -13.70 12.47
N ILE A 212 1.26 -14.31 11.31
CA ILE A 212 2.49 -15.05 11.01
C ILE A 212 3.51 -14.24 10.22
N ALA A 213 3.10 -13.14 9.59
CA ALA A 213 4.00 -12.31 8.79
C ALA A 213 5.21 -11.77 9.58
N PRO A 214 5.08 -11.27 10.82
CA PRO A 214 6.22 -10.85 11.64
C PRO A 214 7.15 -12.03 12.00
N ILE A 215 6.58 -13.20 12.28
CA ILE A 215 7.34 -14.41 12.63
C ILE A 215 8.19 -14.85 11.43
N LEU A 216 7.61 -14.91 10.23
CA LEU A 216 8.32 -15.25 9.00
C LEU A 216 9.41 -14.23 8.65
N ALA A 217 9.15 -12.94 8.89
CA ALA A 217 10.15 -11.90 8.74
C ALA A 217 11.32 -12.08 9.72
N GLY A 218 11.05 -12.53 10.95
CA GLY A 218 12.06 -12.85 11.97
C GLY A 218 12.90 -14.08 11.61
N ILE A 219 12.27 -15.20 11.25
CA ILE A 219 12.94 -16.48 10.91
C ILE A 219 14.00 -16.29 9.81
N THR A 220 13.65 -15.51 8.80
CA THR A 220 14.53 -15.27 7.65
C THR A 220 15.71 -14.34 7.96
N SER A 221 15.59 -13.47 8.98
CA SER A 221 16.70 -12.65 9.47
C SER A 221 17.76 -13.49 10.18
N PHE A 222 17.34 -14.49 10.99
CA PHE A 222 18.26 -15.42 11.65
C PHE A 222 19.14 -16.19 10.66
N LYS A 223 18.57 -16.60 9.52
CA LYS A 223 19.33 -17.32 8.48
C LYS A 223 20.37 -16.42 7.80
N ALA A 224 20.08 -15.14 7.63
CA ALA A 224 21.00 -14.17 7.03
C ALA A 224 22.17 -13.79 7.97
N GLU A 225 21.94 -13.77 9.28
CA GLU A 225 23.00 -13.58 10.29
C GLU A 225 23.87 -14.84 10.46
N ALA A 226 23.27 -16.03 10.41
CA ALA A 226 24.00 -17.30 10.45
C ALA A 226 24.91 -17.53 9.23
N GLN A 227 24.60 -16.93 8.06
CA GLN A 227 25.44 -17.01 6.86
C GLN A 227 26.55 -15.95 6.79
N LYS A 228 26.52 -14.92 7.64
CA LYS A 228 27.55 -13.86 7.68
C LYS A 228 28.67 -14.12 8.69
N THR A 229 28.56 -15.17 9.50
CA THR A 229 29.48 -15.44 10.61
C THR A 229 30.43 -16.60 10.28
N GLY A 230 31.39 -16.29 9.40
CA GLY A 230 32.66 -17.04 9.26
C GLY A 230 33.78 -16.49 10.15
N THR A 231 33.48 -15.57 11.07
CA THR A 231 34.44 -15.03 12.03
C THR A 231 33.73 -14.72 13.34
N THR A 232 34.21 -15.38 14.39
CA THR A 232 33.81 -15.22 15.79
C THR A 232 33.95 -13.78 16.25
N LYS A 233 32.83 -13.15 16.60
CA LYS A 233 32.67 -12.31 17.80
C LYS A 233 31.18 -12.05 18.03
N ASP A 234 30.75 -12.31 19.25
CA ASP A 234 29.40 -12.07 19.77
C ASP A 234 28.86 -10.71 19.35
N SER A 235 27.81 -10.73 18.55
CA SER A 235 26.80 -9.67 18.55
C SER A 235 25.45 -10.35 18.61
N ALA A 236 24.91 -10.41 19.82
CA ALA A 236 23.54 -10.80 20.11
C ALA A 236 22.58 -10.07 19.15
N ALA A 237 21.69 -10.82 18.51
CA ALA A 237 20.50 -10.26 17.90
C ALA A 237 19.72 -9.56 19.02
N THR A 238 19.86 -8.24 19.12
CA THR A 238 19.25 -7.44 20.18
C THR A 238 17.75 -7.32 19.91
N TRP A 239 17.00 -8.34 20.29
CA TRP A 239 15.60 -8.19 20.65
C TRP A 239 15.56 -7.42 21.97
N GLN A 240 15.51 -6.09 21.91
CA GLN A 240 15.29 -5.31 23.12
C GLN A 240 13.79 -5.30 23.45
N ASP A 241 13.47 -6.08 24.48
CA ASP A 241 12.33 -5.97 25.40
C ASP A 241 10.92 -5.95 24.79
N GLY A 242 10.45 -7.15 24.46
CA GLY A 242 9.02 -7.43 24.36
C GLY A 242 8.77 -8.93 24.35
N THR A 243 8.31 -9.47 25.49
CA THR A 243 7.78 -10.83 25.58
C THR A 243 6.65 -11.01 24.55
N LEU A 244 6.82 -11.93 23.59
CA LEU A 244 5.75 -12.32 22.68
C LEU A 244 4.75 -13.22 23.42
N VAL A 245 3.74 -12.63 24.05
CA VAL A 245 2.61 -13.38 24.60
C VAL A 245 1.57 -13.59 23.50
N LEU A 246 1.44 -14.82 23.03
CA LEU A 246 0.37 -15.24 22.11
C LEU A 246 -0.88 -15.55 22.92
N ASN A 247 -1.76 -14.56 23.10
CA ASN A 247 -3.11 -14.81 23.60
C ASN A 247 -4.05 -15.03 22.40
N VAL A 248 -4.29 -16.30 22.07
CA VAL A 248 -5.38 -16.73 21.19
C VAL A 248 -6.65 -16.88 22.04
N GLY A 249 -7.27 -15.74 22.36
CA GLY A 249 -8.56 -15.66 23.06
C GLY A 249 -9.74 -15.53 22.08
N ALA A 250 -10.84 -16.20 22.45
CA ALA A 250 -12.10 -16.42 21.72
C ALA A 250 -12.80 -15.19 21.13
#